data_AF-A0A915V4C5-F1
#
_entry.id   AF-A0A915V4C5-F1
#
_cell.length_a   1.000
_cell.length_b   1.000
_cell.length_c   1.000
_cell.angle_alpha   90.00
_cell.angle_beta   90.00
_cell.angle_gamma   90.00
#
_symmetry.space_group_name_H-M   'P 1'
#
loop_
_entity.id
_entity.type
_entity.pdbx_description
1 polymer ?
#
loop_
_entity_poly.entity_id
_entity_poly.type
_entity_poly.pdbx_seq_one_letter_code
_entity_poly.pdbx_strand_id
1 'polypeptide(L)' 'MTYLGCPSTCIQFLPRAPEFSLEPVGPGFRHLSLYPDGTFKTHIERVEIPLTLDFSAKGY' A
#
# COMPACT_ATOMS: atom_id res chain seq x y z
N MET A 1 -1.42 -17.87 11.47
CA MET A 1 -2.41 -16.82 11.17
C MET A 1 -1.84 -15.98 10.05
N THR A 2 -2.55 -15.82 8.93
CA THR A 2 -2.10 -15.00 7.79
C THR A 2 -2.94 -13.74 7.74
N TYR A 3 -2.30 -12.57 7.67
CA TYR A 3 -2.98 -11.28 7.57
C TYR A 3 -2.81 -10.69 6.17
N LEU A 4 -3.90 -10.20 5.58
CA LEU A 4 -3.89 -9.48 4.30
C LEU A 4 -4.10 -8.00 4.56
N GLY A 5 -3.01 -7.23 4.57
CA GLY A 5 -3.07 -5.77 4.65
C GLY A 5 -3.36 -5.12 3.28
N CYS A 6 -3.99 -3.95 3.30
CA CYS A 6 -4.14 -3.09 2.13
C CYS A 6 -3.12 -1.94 2.20
N PRO A 7 -2.59 -1.47 1.05
CA PRO A 7 -1.85 -0.23 1.01
C PRO A 7 -2.75 0.96 1.37
N SER A 8 -2.13 2.07 1.72
CA SER A 8 -2.83 3.33 1.97
C SER A 8 -3.38 3.95 0.68
N THR A 9 -4.47 4.72 0.82
CA THR A 9 -5.11 5.45 -0.28
C THR A 9 -4.52 6.86 -0.49
N CYS A 10 -3.58 7.31 0.35
CA CYS A 10 -2.96 8.64 0.23
C CYS A 10 -1.43 8.56 0.26
N ILE A 11 -0.86 8.24 1.43
CA ILE A 11 0.59 8.15 1.67
C ILE A 11 0.95 6.79 2.21
N GLN A 12 2.07 6.22 1.77
CA GLN A 12 2.54 4.93 2.22
C GLN A 12 3.81 5.09 3.06
N PHE A 13 3.82 4.53 4.27
CA PHE A 13 5.04 4.46 5.06
C PHE A 13 5.99 3.40 4.52
N LEU A 14 7.28 3.71 4.54
CA LEU A 14 8.34 2.81 4.12
C LEU A 14 8.42 1.61 5.08
N PRO A 15 8.22 0.37 4.60
CA PRO A 15 8.22 -0.79 5.48
C PRO A 15 9.58 -1.00 6.16
N ARG A 16 9.55 -1.27 7.47
CA ARG A 16 10.74 -1.53 8.31
C ARG A 16 11.71 -0.34 8.43
N ALA A 17 11.25 0.88 8.16
CA ALA A 17 12.04 2.07 8.43
C ALA A 17 12.21 2.29 9.94
N PRO A 18 13.42 2.59 10.43
CA PRO A 18 13.67 2.87 11.85
C PRO A 18 13.15 4.25 12.27
N GLU A 19 13.03 5.16 11.30
CA GLU A 19 12.55 6.54 11.48
C GLU A 19 11.34 6.78 10.57
N PHE A 20 10.61 7.86 10.81
CA PHE A 20 9.48 8.26 9.96
C PHE A 20 9.98 8.44 8.52
N SER A 21 9.44 7.66 7.59
CA SER A 21 9.86 7.68 6.18
C SER A 21 8.69 7.29 5.29
N LEU A 22 8.53 8.04 4.19
CA LEU A 22 7.48 7.82 3.20
C LEU A 22 8.06 7.06 2.00
N GLU A 23 7.33 6.04 1.55
CA GLU A 23 7.64 5.29 0.34
C GLU A 23 7.17 6.11 -0.88
N PRO A 24 7.99 6.26 -1.95
CA PRO A 24 7.65 7.04 -3.14
C PRO A 24 6.72 6.27 -4.08
N VAL A 25 5.61 5.79 -3.54
CA VAL A 25 4.58 5.02 -4.25
C VAL A 25 3.23 5.72 -4.11
N GLY A 26 2.45 5.69 -5.18
CA GLY A 26 1.10 6.21 -5.18
C GLY A 26 0.15 5.40 -4.28
N PRO A 27 -1.07 5.94 -4.09
CA PRO A 27 -2.19 5.21 -3.52
C PRO A 27 -2.34 3.81 -4.11
N GLY A 28 -2.88 2.89 -3.34
CA GLY A 28 -3.24 1.59 -3.86
C GLY A 28 -4.46 0.99 -3.20
N PHE A 29 -4.86 -0.17 -3.71
CA PHE A 29 -5.84 -1.03 -3.11
C PHE A 29 -5.46 -2.49 -3.32
N ARG A 30 -6.12 -3.39 -2.59
CA ARG A 30 -5.98 -4.83 -2.77
C ARG A 30 -7.19 -5.36 -3.54
N HIS A 31 -6.94 -5.99 -4.67
CA HIS A 31 -7.94 -6.80 -5.34
C HIS A 31 -7.94 -8.21 -4.75
N LEU A 32 -9.13 -8.76 -4.48
CA LEU A 32 -9.35 -10.10 -3.95
C LEU A 32 -10.36 -10.83 -4.83
N SER A 33 -9.90 -11.83 -5.58
CA SER A 33 -10.72 -12.69 -6.42
C SER A 33 -11.00 -14.00 -5.70
N LEU A 34 -12.28 -14.31 -5.48
CA LEU A 34 -12.74 -15.53 -4.82
C LEU A 34 -13.25 -16.52 -5.86
N TYR A 35 -12.89 -17.79 -5.73
CA TYR A 35 -13.28 -18.85 -6.66
C TYR A 35 -14.19 -19.89 -5.98
N PRO A 36 -15.09 -20.58 -6.73
CA PRO A 36 -16.01 -21.55 -6.16
C PRO A 36 -15.37 -22.76 -5.47
N ASP A 37 -14.12 -23.08 -5.81
CA ASP A 37 -13.33 -24.16 -5.20
C ASP A 37 -12.72 -23.78 -3.84
N GLY A 38 -13.04 -22.58 -3.33
CA GLY A 38 -12.52 -22.06 -2.07
C GLY A 38 -11.13 -21.45 -2.18
N THR A 39 -10.52 -21.44 -3.37
CA THR A 39 -9.27 -20.71 -3.60
C THR A 39 -9.54 -19.22 -3.74
N PHE A 40 -8.50 -18.42 -3.49
CA PHE A 40 -8.54 -16.99 -3.74
C PHE A 40 -7.22 -16.52 -4.36
N LYS A 41 -7.30 -15.48 -5.17
CA LYS A 41 -6.14 -14.73 -5.66
C LYS A 41 -6.21 -13.31 -5.15
N THR A 42 -5.05 -12.73 -4.89
CA THR A 42 -4.99 -11.33 -4.46
C THR A 42 -3.79 -10.63 -5.06
N HIS A 43 -3.98 -9.37 -5.42
CA HIS A 43 -2.95 -8.50 -5.99
C HIS A 43 -3.10 -7.09 -5.43
N ILE A 44 -1.99 -6.35 -5.35
CA ILE A 44 -1.99 -4.94 -4.99
C ILE A 44 -1.93 -4.12 -6.26
N GLU A 45 -2.94 -3.30 -6.48
CA GLU A 45 -2.99 -2.34 -7.57
C GLU A 45 -2.59 -0.97 -7.05
N ARG A 46 -1.74 -0.27 -7.80
CA ARG A 46 -1.31 1.10 -7.52
C ARG A 46 -1.92 2.03 -8.55
N VAL A 47 -2.43 3.15 -8.08
CA VAL A 47 -3.02 4.18 -8.95
C VAL A 47 -1.91 5.13 -9.37
N GLU A 48 -1.67 5.24 -10.67
CA GLU A 48 -0.71 6.18 -11.24
C GLU A 48 -1.29 7.59 -11.22
N ILE A 49 -0.84 8.39 -10.25
CA ILE A 49 -1.12 9.81 -10.15
C ILE A 49 0.18 10.58 -9.90
N PRO A 50 0.26 11.88 -10.27
CA PRO A 50 1.39 12.70 -9.88
C PRO A 50 1.58 12.69 -8.37
N LEU A 51 2.74 12.22 -7.91
CA LEU A 51 3.04 12.08 -6.50
C LEU A 51 3.60 13.40 -5.94
N THR A 52 2.72 14.30 -5.53
CA THR A 52 3.10 15.54 -4.85
C THR A 52 3.19 15.29 -3.35
N LEU A 53 4.27 14.63 -2.91
CA LEU A 53 4.54 14.33 -1.50
C LEU A 53 5.79 15.05 -1.01
N ASP A 54 5.74 15.56 0.21
CA ASP A 54 6.93 16.02 0.92
C ASP A 54 7.62 14.82 1.60
N PHE A 55 8.64 14.28 0.94
CA PHE A 55 9.46 13.19 1.48
C PHE A 55 10.41 13.63 2.60
N SER A 56 10.55 14.93 2.86
CA SER A 56 11.36 15.47 3.95
C SER A 56 10.59 15.64 5.26
N ALA A 57 9.28 15.38 5.24
CA ALA A 57 8.44 15.42 6.43
C ALA A 57 8.99 14.51 7.53
N LYS A 58 9.08 15.06 8.76
CA LYS A 58 9.55 14.34 9.96
C LYS A 58 8.41 13.80 10.82
N GLY A 59 7.17 13.95 10.38
CA GLY A 59 5.96 13.60 11.12
C GLY A 59 4.68 13.84 10.29
N TYR A 60 3.53 13.61 10.93
CA TYR A 60 2.18 13.83 10.37
C TYR A 60 1.64 15.21 10.74
#